data_AF-A0A920BI39-F1
#
_entry.id   AF-A0A920BI39-F1
#
_cell.length_a   1.000
_cell.length_b   1.000
_cell.length_c   1.000
_cell.angle_alpha   90.00
_cell.angle_beta   90.00
_cell.angle_gamma   90.00
#
_symmetry.space_group_name_H-M   'P 1'
#
loop_
_entity.id
_entity.type
_entity.pdbx_description
1 polymer ?
#
loop_
_entity_poly.entity_id
_entity_poly.type
_entity_poly.pdbx_seq_one_letter_code
_entity_poly.pdbx_strand_id
1 'polypeptide(L)'
;MFIEAGCELIMVHVESVRHLDRTLNVILNSGAKAGVTLNPSTPIESIVNVLHLVDQVLIMSVNPGFGGQKVPCISRGEDQIIKQHNLRKRLVSKH
;
A
#
# COMPACT_ATOMS: atom_id res chain seq x y z
N MET A 1 8.40 -13.03 14.08
CA MET A 1 8.22 -11.91 15.01
C MET A 1 6.83 -11.25 14.92
N PHE A 2 6.45 -10.47 13.89
CA PHE A 2 5.11 -9.82 13.86
C PHE A 2 3.94 -10.80 13.77
N ILE A 3 4.08 -11.86 12.97
CA ILE A 3 3.03 -12.88 12.79
C ILE A 3 2.90 -13.73 14.05
N GLU A 4 4.02 -14.07 14.68
CA GLU A 4 4.04 -14.76 15.99
C GLU A 4 3.39 -13.90 17.08
N ALA A 5 3.42 -12.57 16.94
CA ALA A 5 2.71 -11.63 17.82
C ALA A 5 1.21 -11.50 17.50
N GLY A 6 0.69 -12.26 16.52
CA GLY A 6 -0.74 -12.28 16.16
C GLY A 6 -1.15 -11.28 15.09
N CYS A 7 -0.21 -10.64 14.37
CA CYS A 7 -0.57 -9.75 13.26
C CYS A 7 -1.18 -10.54 12.09
N GLU A 8 -2.44 -10.27 11.77
CA GLU A 8 -3.16 -10.88 10.64
C GLU A 8 -2.87 -10.20 9.29
N LEU A 9 -2.44 -8.94 9.33
CA LEU A 9 -2.09 -8.12 8.18
C LEU A 9 -0.74 -7.47 8.41
N ILE A 10 0.15 -7.59 7.43
CA ILE A 10 1.43 -6.88 7.41
C ILE A 10 1.47 -5.98 6.19
N MET A 11 1.72 -4.69 6.43
CA MET A 11 1.90 -3.71 5.39
C MET A 11 3.35 -3.29 5.28
N VAL A 12 3.85 -3.17 4.05
CA VAL A 12 5.19 -2.67 3.78
C VAL A 12 5.13 -1.42 2.92
N HIS A 13 5.99 -0.47 3.24
CA HIS A 13 6.20 0.69 2.38
C HIS A 13 6.91 0.26 1.10
N VAL A 14 6.35 0.60 -0.06
CA VAL A 14 6.99 0.32 -1.36
C VAL A 14 8.38 0.96 -1.44
N GLU A 15 8.57 2.10 -0.78
CA GLU A 15 9.82 2.85 -0.74
C GLU A 15 10.89 2.21 0.16
N SER A 16 10.49 1.29 1.05
CA SER A 16 11.39 0.68 2.04
C SER A 16 11.95 -0.67 1.59
N VAL A 17 11.53 -1.17 0.43
CA VAL A 17 11.92 -2.50 -0.06
C VAL A 17 12.45 -2.43 -1.49
N ARG A 18 13.52 -3.17 -1.76
CA ARG A 18 14.10 -3.26 -3.11
C ARG A 18 13.28 -4.18 -4.03
N HIS A 19 12.72 -5.25 -3.47
CA HIS A 19 11.95 -6.28 -4.18
C HIS A 19 10.60 -6.45 -3.49
N LEU A 20 9.62 -5.62 -3.90
CA LEU A 20 8.30 -5.60 -3.29
C LEU A 20 7.56 -6.93 -3.47
N ASP A 21 7.59 -7.51 -4.66
CA ASP A 21 6.97 -8.79 -5.00
C ASP A 21 7.45 -9.93 -4.07
N ARG A 22 8.78 -10.03 -3.87
CA ARG A 22 9.37 -11.04 -3.00
C ARG A 22 8.96 -10.83 -1.55
N THR A 23 8.91 -9.59 -1.10
CA THR A 23 8.54 -9.25 0.27
C THR A 23 7.08 -9.61 0.55
N LEU A 24 6.17 -9.29 -0.36
CA LEU A 24 4.76 -9.65 -0.26
C LEU A 24 4.57 -11.17 -0.23
N ASN A 25 5.27 -11.92 -1.10
CA ASN A 25 5.22 -13.38 -1.08
C ASN A 25 5.73 -13.97 0.24
N VAL A 26 6.75 -13.39 0.86
CA VAL A 26 7.21 -13.83 2.19
C VAL A 26 6.09 -13.67 3.23
N ILE A 27 5.38 -12.53 3.22
CA ILE A 27 4.26 -12.27 4.13
C ILE A 27 3.13 -13.29 3.91
N LEU A 28 2.72 -13.52 2.65
CA LEU A 28 1.68 -14.48 2.30
C LEU A 28 2.04 -15.90 2.72
N ASN A 29 3.27 -16.34 2.43
CA ASN A 29 3.73 -17.69 2.77
C ASN A 29 3.84 -17.93 4.27
N SER A 30 3.93 -16.87 5.06
CA SER A 30 3.88 -16.94 6.52
C SER A 30 2.46 -16.94 7.10
N GLY A 31 1.42 -16.97 6.25
CA GLY A 31 0.01 -17.11 6.65
C GLY A 31 -0.68 -15.81 7.02
N ALA A 32 -0.05 -14.66 6.79
CA ALA A 32 -0.65 -13.34 7.00
C ALA A 32 -1.13 -12.73 5.68
N LYS A 33 -2.10 -11.82 5.75
CA LYS A 33 -2.48 -10.97 4.62
C LYS A 33 -1.37 -9.98 4.31
N ALA A 34 -1.20 -9.66 3.03
CA ALA A 34 -0.15 -8.76 2.57
C ALA A 34 -0.74 -7.43 2.10
N GLY A 35 -0.22 -6.33 2.63
CA GLY A 35 -0.58 -4.99 2.23
C GLY A 35 0.61 -4.15 1.77
N VAL A 36 0.33 -3.08 1.03
CA VAL A 36 1.34 -2.11 0.61
C VAL A 36 0.93 -0.71 1.02
N THR A 37 1.89 0.05 1.51
CA THR A 37 1.73 1.46 1.88
C THR A 37 2.57 2.35 0.96
N LEU A 38 2.05 3.52 0.61
CA LEU A 38 2.72 4.50 -0.23
C LEU A 38 2.75 5.86 0.47
N ASN A 39 3.88 6.55 0.39
CA ASN A 39 3.98 7.95 0.75
C ASN A 39 3.12 8.83 -0.18
N PRO A 40 2.72 10.04 0.24
CA PRO A 40 1.86 10.90 -0.58
C PRO A 40 2.46 11.26 -1.94
N SER A 41 3.79 11.31 -2.03
CA SER A 41 4.54 11.63 -3.24
C SER A 41 4.78 10.43 -4.16
N THR A 42 4.54 9.20 -3.68
CA THR A 42 4.86 7.99 -4.42
C THR A 42 3.72 7.66 -5.39
N PRO A 43 4.00 7.52 -6.69
CA PRO A 43 2.96 7.23 -7.68
C PRO A 43 2.33 5.84 -7.43
N ILE A 44 1.00 5.76 -7.47
CA ILE A 44 0.27 4.48 -7.35
C ILE A 44 0.64 3.46 -8.44
N GLU A 45 1.12 3.95 -9.58
CA GLU A 45 1.60 3.14 -10.68
C GLU A 45 2.77 2.22 -10.28
N SER A 46 3.50 2.57 -9.21
CA SER A 46 4.62 1.78 -8.66
C SER A 46 4.21 0.39 -8.14
N ILE A 47 2.94 0.19 -7.78
CA ILE A 47 2.46 -1.07 -7.20
C ILE A 47 1.60 -1.90 -8.16
N VAL A 48 1.33 -1.41 -9.38
CA VAL A 48 0.38 -2.05 -10.32
C VAL A 48 0.71 -3.51 -10.60
N ASN A 49 1.99 -3.82 -10.73
CA ASN A 49 2.46 -5.18 -11.06
C ASN A 49 2.26 -6.19 -9.92
N VAL A 50 2.08 -5.73 -8.68
CA VAL A 50 1.94 -6.60 -7.50
C VAL A 50 0.53 -6.59 -6.90
N LEU A 51 -0.41 -5.83 -7.48
CA LEU A 51 -1.77 -5.70 -6.94
C LEU A 51 -2.51 -7.03 -6.77
N HIS A 52 -2.18 -8.04 -7.58
CA HIS A 52 -2.75 -9.37 -7.48
C HIS A 52 -2.33 -10.14 -6.21
N LEU A 53 -1.29 -9.69 -5.51
CA LEU A 53 -0.79 -10.25 -4.25
C LEU A 53 -1.24 -9.44 -3.01
N VAL A 54 -1.92 -8.31 -3.22
CA VAL A 54 -2.14 -7.31 -2.18
C VAL A 54 -3.60 -7.31 -1.74
N ASP A 55 -3.83 -7.60 -0.46
CA ASP A 55 -5.14 -7.55 0.20
C ASP A 55 -5.57 -6.11 0.52
N GLN A 56 -4.61 -5.24 0.86
CA GLN A 56 -4.88 -3.85 1.24
C GLN A 56 -3.81 -2.87 0.71
N VAL A 57 -4.28 -1.74 0.19
CA VAL A 57 -3.43 -0.60 -0.20
C VAL A 57 -3.72 0.58 0.72
N LEU A 58 -2.68 1.10 1.38
CA LEU A 58 -2.74 2.32 2.18
C LEU A 58 -1.98 3.45 1.47
N ILE A 59 -2.67 4.56 1.20
CA ILE A 59 -2.04 5.78 0.68
C ILE A 59 -1.96 6.76 1.85
N MET A 60 -0.74 7.17 2.17
CA MET A 60 -0.51 8.12 3.25
C MET A 60 -0.97 9.52 2.84
N SER A 61 -1.66 10.22 3.74
CA SER A 61 -2.09 11.62 3.55
C SER A 61 -1.01 12.64 3.94
N VAL A 62 -0.01 12.19 4.69
CA VAL A 62 1.17 12.95 5.13
C VAL A 62 2.40 12.07 5.01
N ASN A 63 3.60 12.65 5.03
CA ASN A 63 4.81 11.84 5.07
C ASN A 63 4.91 11.09 6.41
N PRO A 64 5.40 9.84 6.45
CA PRO A 64 5.59 9.10 7.69
C PRO A 64 6.51 9.86 8.66
N GLY A 65 6.22 9.75 9.96
CA GLY A 65 7.05 10.35 11.00
C GLY A 65 6.30 10.52 12.32
N PHE A 66 5.32 11.41 12.35
CA PHE A 66 4.59 11.76 13.58
C PHE A 66 3.13 12.17 13.33
N GLY A 67 2.30 12.07 14.37
CA GLY A 67 0.89 12.50 14.32
C GLY A 67 0.74 14.02 14.42
N GLY A 68 -0.39 14.56 13.94
CA GLY A 68 -0.68 16.01 13.99
C GLY A 68 -0.01 16.84 12.88
N GLN A 69 0.60 16.17 11.89
CA GLN A 69 1.08 16.85 10.69
C GLN A 69 -0.07 17.52 9.94
N LYS A 70 0.20 18.73 9.43
CA LYS A 70 -0.72 19.37 8.49
C LYS A 70 -0.73 18.54 7.22
N VAL A 71 -1.93 18.19 6.75
CA VAL A 71 -2.09 17.64 5.41
C VAL A 71 -1.52 18.68 4.44
N PRO A 72 -0.48 18.33 3.65
CA PRO A 72 0.04 19.24 2.64
C PRO A 72 -1.13 19.74 1.80
N CYS A 73 -1.15 21.03 1.44
CA CYS A 73 -2.20 21.67 0.62
C CYS A 73 -2.28 21.15 -0.83
N ILE A 74 -1.88 19.90 -1.06
CA ILE A 74 -1.65 19.31 -2.36
C ILE A 74 -2.94 18.60 -2.78
N SER A 75 -3.57 19.14 -3.81
CA SER A 75 -4.61 18.51 -4.64
C SER A 75 -4.29 17.06 -5.07
N ARG A 76 -3.00 16.67 -5.05
CA ARG A 76 -2.52 15.31 -5.36
C ARG A 76 -2.98 14.23 -4.39
N GLY A 77 -3.24 14.54 -3.12
CA GLY A 77 -3.73 13.53 -2.17
C GLY A 77 -5.10 13.00 -2.58
N GLU A 78 -5.99 13.92 -2.98
CA GLU A 78 -7.30 13.60 -3.55
C GLU A 78 -7.16 12.89 -4.89
N ASP A 79 -6.24 13.34 -5.76
CA ASP A 79 -5.96 12.67 -7.04
C ASP A 79 -5.51 11.22 -6.85
N GLN A 80 -4.67 10.94 -5.85
CA GLN A 80 -4.20 9.58 -5.52
C GLN A 80 -5.35 8.70 -5.01
N ILE A 81 -6.25 9.25 -4.18
CA ILE A 81 -7.45 8.55 -3.70
C ILE A 81 -8.39 8.24 -4.88
N ILE A 82 -8.61 9.21 -5.77
CA ILE A 82 -9.41 9.01 -6.99
C ILE A 82 -8.77 7.96 -7.90
N LYS A 83 -7.44 8.01 -8.08
CA LYS A 83 -6.70 7.00 -8.83
C LYS A 83 -6.83 5.61 -8.19
N GLN A 84 -6.73 5.49 -6.86
CA GLN A 84 -6.93 4.23 -6.14
C GLN A 84 -8.33 3.66 -6.38
N HIS A 85 -9.36 4.50 -6.26
CA HIS A 85 -10.74 4.11 -6.51
C HIS A 85 -10.94 3.61 -7.95
N ASN A 86 -10.37 4.31 -8.92
CA ASN A 86 -10.42 3.92 -10.33
C ASN A 86 -9.63 2.63 -10.59
N LEU A 87 -8.46 2.47 -9.96
CA LEU A 87 -7.64 1.27 -10.08
C LEU A 87 -8.38 0.05 -9.52
N ARG A 88 -9.01 0.19 -8.35
CA ARG A 88 -9.85 -0.85 -7.74
C ARG A 88 -11.03 -1.20 -8.64
N LYS A 89 -11.77 -0.21 -9.16
CA LYS A 89 -12.88 -0.45 -10.10
C LYS A 89 -12.42 -1.21 -11.35
N ARG A 90 -11.26 -0.85 -11.90
CA ARG A 90 -10.70 -1.49 -13.10
C ARG A 90 -10.27 -2.94 -12.85
N LEU A 91 -9.83 -3.26 -11.63
CA LEU A 91 -9.50 -4.63 -11.24
C LEU A 91 -10.74 -5.47 -10.95
N VAL A 92 -11.75 -4.90 -10.28
CA VAL A 92 -13.02 -5.59 -9.96
C VAL A 92 -13.88 -5.80 -11.21
N SER A 93 -13.84 -4.89 -12.18
CA SER A 93 -14.56 -5.00 -13.47
C SER A 93 -14.05 -6.08 -14.42
N LYS A 94 -12.89 -6.70 -14.13
CA LYS A 94 -12.33 -7.79 -14.95
C LYS A 94 -12.80 -9.17 -14.52
N HIS A 95 -13.74 -9.26 -13.56
CA HIS A 95 -14.38 -10.49 -13.10
C HIS A 95 -15.90 -10.35 -13.18
#